data_AF-A0A8T6S8J7-F1
#
_entry.id   AF-A0A8T6S8J7-F1
#
_cell.length_a   1.000
_cell.length_b   1.000
_cell.length_c   1.000
_cell.angle_alpha   90.00
_cell.angle_beta   90.00
_cell.angle_gamma   90.00
#
_symmetry.space_group_name_H-M   'P 1'
#
loop_
_entity.id
_entity.type
_entity.pdbx_description
1 polymer ?
#
loop_
_entity_poly.entity_id
_entity_poly.type
_entity_poly.pdbx_seq_one_letter_code
_entity_poly.pdbx_strand_id
1 'polypeptide(L)'
;MVRLELFEYYNRKIGAFCSSIPAVFDFIIIILGGTLGVDNLINILVTFGPLIPAGYYFDVIFESPLIKLAHYLFLRLVLSWMLLFTLSQYFGLVVYGWYANNPIGLTALLNLLPFSLFLGAIYGFLFMVAYLYVSKVYYRFKLRARAKKKERAQKEDAQ
;
A
#
# COMPACT_ATOMS: atom_id res chain seq x y z
N MET A 1 17.69 -16.15 -7.36
CA MET A 1 17.09 -15.64 -8.61
C MET A 1 15.58 -15.42 -8.54
N VAL A 2 14.78 -16.32 -7.96
CA VAL A 2 13.30 -16.21 -7.86
C VAL A 2 12.74 -14.94 -7.14
N ARG A 3 13.56 -14.21 -6.35
CA ARG A 3 13.11 -13.02 -5.58
C ARG A 3 13.10 -11.70 -6.37
N LEU A 4 13.86 -11.59 -7.46
CA LEU A 4 13.95 -10.35 -8.26
C LEU A 4 12.82 -10.29 -9.31
N GLU A 5 12.43 -11.43 -9.89
CA GLU A 5 11.39 -11.52 -10.92
C GLU A 5 9.99 -11.11 -10.43
N LEU A 6 9.72 -11.24 -9.12
CA LEU A 6 8.40 -10.99 -8.54
C LEU A 6 8.05 -9.48 -8.51
N PHE A 7 9.06 -8.61 -8.46
CA PHE A 7 8.89 -7.15 -8.54
C PHE A 7 9.15 -6.59 -9.94
N GLU A 8 9.83 -7.31 -10.82
CA GLU A 8 9.93 -6.96 -12.25
C GLU A 8 8.54 -6.87 -12.92
N TYR A 9 7.56 -7.60 -12.38
CA TYR A 9 6.17 -7.51 -12.79
C TYR A 9 5.27 -7.00 -11.66
N TYR A 10 5.63 -5.85 -11.06
CA TYR A 10 4.80 -5.21 -10.06
C TYR A 10 3.38 -4.91 -10.60
N ASN A 11 2.38 -5.59 -10.02
CA ASN A 11 0.99 -5.30 -10.32
C ASN A 11 0.46 -4.16 -9.43
N ARG A 12 0.31 -2.96 -10.03
CA ARG A 12 -0.19 -1.75 -9.37
C ARG A 12 -1.52 -1.94 -8.62
N LYS A 13 -2.44 -2.74 -9.17
CA LYS A 13 -3.75 -3.01 -8.52
C LYS A 13 -3.60 -3.83 -7.24
N ILE A 14 -2.68 -4.80 -7.24
CA ILE A 14 -2.36 -5.58 -6.03
C ILE A 14 -1.68 -4.68 -5.00
N GLY A 15 -0.81 -3.78 -5.45
CA GLY A 15 -0.20 -2.75 -4.61
C GLY A 15 -1.19 -1.85 -3.88
N ALA A 16 -2.13 -1.28 -4.63
CA ALA A 16 -3.22 -0.47 -4.06
C ALA A 16 -4.07 -1.27 -3.07
N PHE A 17 -4.44 -2.51 -3.42
CA PHE A 17 -5.19 -3.39 -2.54
C PHE A 17 -4.43 -3.69 -1.24
N CYS A 18 -3.14 -4.02 -1.32
CA CYS A 18 -2.32 -4.26 -0.12
C CYS A 18 -2.24 -3.02 0.77
N SER A 19 -2.24 -1.82 0.16
CA SER A 19 -2.21 -0.56 0.90
C SER A 19 -3.55 -0.18 1.53
N SER A 20 -4.66 -0.76 1.04
CA SER A 20 -5.97 -0.62 1.69
C SER A 20 -6.20 -1.58 2.87
N ILE A 21 -5.38 -2.64 3.01
CA ILE A 21 -5.56 -3.64 4.07
C ILE A 21 -5.57 -3.01 5.47
N PRO A 22 -4.62 -2.13 5.84
CA PRO A 22 -4.64 -1.47 7.15
C PRO A 22 -5.91 -0.65 7.40
N ALA A 23 -6.42 0.05 6.38
CA ALA A 23 -7.67 0.81 6.49
C ALA A 23 -8.88 -0.10 6.79
N VAL A 24 -8.94 -1.27 6.15
CA VAL A 24 -9.99 -2.26 6.40
C VAL A 24 -9.90 -2.81 7.82
N PHE A 25 -8.69 -3.11 8.30
CA PHE A 25 -8.49 -3.57 9.68
C PHE A 25 -8.92 -2.51 10.70
N ASP A 26 -8.51 -1.26 10.51
CA ASP A 26 -8.87 -0.16 11.41
C ASP A 26 -10.39 0.09 11.42
N PHE A 27 -11.03 0.04 10.25
CA PHE A 27 -12.48 0.12 10.12
C PHE A 27 -13.21 -1.01 10.88
N ILE A 28 -12.72 -2.24 10.80
CA ILE A 28 -13.28 -3.37 11.56
C ILE A 28 -13.13 -3.13 13.07
N ILE A 29 -11.97 -2.64 13.52
CA ILE A 29 -11.73 -2.34 14.94
C ILE A 29 -12.72 -1.26 15.44
N ILE A 30 -12.94 -0.19 14.68
CA ILE A 30 -13.88 0.87 15.02
C ILE A 30 -15.32 0.34 15.13
N ILE A 31 -15.75 -0.53 14.20
CA ILE A 31 -17.08 -1.16 14.27
C ILE A 31 -17.20 -2.01 15.54
N LEU A 32 -16.22 -2.87 15.80
CA LEU A 32 -16.25 -3.75 16.97
C LEU A 32 -16.17 -2.98 18.29
N GLY A 33 -15.49 -1.84 18.31
CA GLY A 33 -15.40 -0.94 19.45
C GLY A 33 -16.68 -0.12 19.69
N GLY A 34 -17.65 -0.15 18.77
CA GLY A 34 -18.89 0.63 18.88
C GLY A 34 -18.68 2.15 18.76
N THR A 35 -17.53 2.58 18.23
CA THR A 35 -17.16 4.00 18.09
C THR A 35 -17.42 4.52 16.68
N LEU A 36 -18.29 3.88 15.89
CA LEU A 36 -18.54 4.30 14.52
C LEU A 36 -19.11 5.73 14.49
N GLY A 37 -18.32 6.65 13.93
CA GLY A 37 -18.65 8.07 13.83
C GLY A 37 -17.97 8.71 12.63
N VAL A 38 -18.48 9.86 12.21
CA VAL A 38 -17.98 10.59 11.04
C VAL A 38 -16.50 10.94 11.19
N ASP A 39 -16.08 11.37 12.37
CA ASP A 39 -14.69 11.72 12.66
C ASP A 39 -13.74 10.53 12.49
N ASN A 40 -14.17 9.33 12.89
CA ASN A 40 -13.37 8.11 12.73
C ASN A 40 -13.26 7.70 11.26
N LEU A 41 -14.31 7.89 10.47
CA LEU A 41 -14.25 7.65 9.02
C LEU A 41 -13.32 8.64 8.32
N ILE A 42 -13.40 9.92 8.67
CA ILE A 42 -12.50 10.95 8.15
C ILE A 42 -11.06 10.61 8.52
N ASN A 43 -10.82 10.21 9.77
CA ASN A 43 -9.49 9.81 10.23
C ASN A 43 -8.93 8.64 9.40
N ILE A 44 -9.70 7.57 9.18
CA ILE A 44 -9.28 6.45 8.31
C ILE A 44 -8.92 6.95 6.90
N LEU A 45 -9.79 7.78 6.30
CA LEU A 45 -9.59 8.27 4.94
C LEU A 45 -8.34 9.16 4.83
N VAL A 46 -8.11 10.01 5.82
CA VAL A 46 -6.95 10.90 5.86
C VAL A 46 -5.66 10.10 6.09
N THR A 47 -5.67 9.14 7.02
CA THR A 47 -4.47 8.37 7.39
C THR A 47 -4.08 7.36 6.33
N PHE A 48 -5.05 6.64 5.76
CA PHE A 48 -4.80 5.52 4.85
C PHE A 48 -5.14 5.80 3.39
N GLY A 49 -6.05 6.74 3.12
CA GLY A 49 -6.41 7.12 1.75
C GLY A 49 -5.21 7.47 0.88
N PRO A 50 -4.24 8.29 1.34
CA PRO A 50 -3.04 8.63 0.57
C PRO A 50 -2.07 7.46 0.36
N LEU A 51 -2.15 6.39 1.18
CA LEU A 51 -1.31 5.20 1.01
C LEU A 51 -1.77 4.33 -0.17
N ILE A 52 -3.06 4.37 -0.53
CA ILE A 52 -3.62 3.61 -1.66
C ILE A 52 -2.99 4.04 -3.00
N PRO A 53 -2.99 5.33 -3.40
CA PRO A 53 -2.31 5.76 -4.62
C PRO A 53 -0.79 5.61 -4.50
N ALA A 54 -0.20 5.77 -3.30
CA ALA A 54 1.23 5.49 -3.09
C ALA A 54 1.58 4.03 -3.41
N GLY A 55 0.74 3.08 -2.97
CA GLY A 55 0.85 1.68 -3.34
C GLY A 55 0.63 1.46 -4.83
N TYR A 56 -0.31 2.16 -5.45
CA TYR A 56 -0.53 2.03 -6.89
C TYR A 56 0.69 2.46 -7.72
N TYR A 57 1.35 3.56 -7.35
CA TYR A 57 2.50 4.14 -8.04
C TYR A 57 3.86 3.77 -7.42
N PHE A 58 3.90 2.71 -6.61
CA PHE A 58 5.10 2.27 -5.92
C PHE A 58 6.25 1.94 -6.89
N ASP A 59 5.94 1.38 -8.06
CA ASP A 59 6.92 1.06 -9.11
C ASP A 59 7.74 2.28 -9.55
N VAL A 60 7.09 3.44 -9.72
CA VAL A 60 7.75 4.68 -10.12
C VAL A 60 8.81 5.10 -9.10
N ILE A 61 8.48 5.04 -7.80
CA ILE A 61 9.42 5.42 -6.73
C ILE A 61 10.50 4.35 -6.57
N PHE A 62 10.13 3.08 -6.67
CA PHE A 62 11.04 1.95 -6.53
C PHE A 62 12.13 1.93 -7.62
N GLU A 63 11.83 2.46 -8.80
CA GLU A 63 12.76 2.59 -9.92
C GLU A 63 13.58 3.89 -9.94
N SER A 64 13.35 4.78 -8.97
CA SER A 64 14.12 6.01 -8.81
C SER A 64 15.62 5.74 -8.67
N PRO A 65 16.50 6.57 -9.28
CA PRO A 65 17.95 6.41 -9.16
C PRO A 65 18.43 6.42 -7.70
N LEU A 66 17.80 7.22 -6.84
CA LEU A 66 18.15 7.30 -5.41
C LEU A 66 17.90 5.97 -4.68
N ILE A 67 16.81 5.28 -5.03
CA ILE A 67 16.46 3.99 -4.42
C ILE A 67 17.32 2.87 -5.00
N LYS A 68 17.62 2.92 -6.31
CA LYS A 68 18.46 1.92 -6.99
C LYS A 68 19.90 1.84 -6.45
N LEU A 69 20.39 2.86 -5.76
CA LEU A 69 21.68 2.84 -5.07
C LEU A 69 21.74 1.75 -3.98
N ALA A 70 20.61 1.38 -3.37
CA ALA A 70 20.58 0.31 -2.39
C ALA A 70 20.69 -1.06 -3.07
N HIS A 71 21.78 -1.78 -2.80
CA HIS A 71 22.07 -3.07 -3.41
C HIS A 71 21.00 -4.14 -3.11
N TYR A 72 20.49 -4.15 -1.87
CA TYR A 72 19.54 -5.16 -1.42
C TYR A 72 18.09 -4.77 -1.74
N LEU A 73 17.34 -5.66 -2.40
CA LEU A 73 15.92 -5.47 -2.74
C LEU A 73 15.07 -5.08 -1.53
N PHE A 74 15.33 -5.70 -0.38
CA PHE A 74 14.65 -5.41 0.87
C PHE A 74 14.87 -3.95 1.31
N LEU A 75 16.11 -3.46 1.24
CA LEU A 75 16.43 -2.08 1.58
C LEU A 75 15.78 -1.10 0.61
N ARG A 76 15.76 -1.41 -0.69
CA ARG A 76 15.06 -0.59 -1.69
C ARG A 76 13.59 -0.41 -1.33
N LEU A 77 12.92 -1.51 -0.95
CA LEU A 77 11.51 -1.51 -0.59
C LEU A 77 11.25 -0.68 0.67
N VAL A 78 12.06 -0.90 1.70
CA VAL A 78 11.98 -0.15 2.96
C VAL A 78 12.19 1.35 2.70
N LEU A 79 13.23 1.74 1.98
CA LEU A 79 13.51 3.14 1.66
C LEU A 79 12.40 3.79 0.84
N SER A 80 11.84 3.09 -0.15
CA SER A 80 10.70 3.60 -0.92
C SER A 80 9.49 3.87 -0.01
N TRP A 81 9.19 2.96 0.91
CA TRP A 81 8.07 3.13 1.84
C TRP A 81 8.35 4.14 2.95
N MET A 82 9.59 4.32 3.41
CA MET A 82 9.95 5.42 4.32
C MET A 82 9.55 6.77 3.71
N LEU A 83 9.89 6.98 2.44
CA LEU A 83 9.54 8.22 1.73
C LEU A 83 8.04 8.33 1.46
N LEU A 84 7.45 7.29 0.84
CA LEU A 84 6.03 7.29 0.46
C LEU A 84 5.12 7.43 1.67
N PHE A 85 5.37 6.67 2.73
CA PHE A 85 4.58 6.73 3.95
C PHE A 85 4.64 8.11 4.59
N THR A 86 5.85 8.68 4.71
CA THR A 86 6.03 10.03 5.26
C THR A 86 5.25 11.07 4.47
N LEU A 87 5.35 11.04 3.13
CA LEU A 87 4.61 11.93 2.26
C LEU A 87 3.09 11.74 2.40
N SER A 88 2.63 10.49 2.44
CA SER A 88 1.21 10.16 2.65
C SER A 88 0.68 10.68 3.99
N GLN A 89 1.44 10.53 5.08
CA GLN A 89 1.06 11.04 6.40
C GLN A 89 1.02 12.57 6.41
N TYR A 90 2.00 13.23 5.80
CA TYR A 90 2.04 14.69 5.79
C TYR A 90 0.91 15.27 4.95
N PHE A 91 0.63 14.65 3.81
CA PHE A 91 -0.54 14.99 3.01
C PHE A 91 -1.83 14.83 3.82
N GLY A 92 -2.00 13.71 4.53
CA GLY A 92 -3.15 13.50 5.41
C GLY A 92 -3.26 14.59 6.49
N LEU A 93 -2.17 14.84 7.22
CA LEU A 93 -2.12 15.88 8.26
C LEU A 93 -2.48 17.27 7.73
N VAL A 94 -1.99 17.64 6.54
CA VAL A 94 -2.34 18.92 5.90
C VAL A 94 -3.83 18.97 5.57
N VAL A 95 -4.38 17.91 4.97
CA VAL A 95 -5.82 17.83 4.64
C VAL A 95 -6.69 17.92 5.90
N TYR A 96 -6.31 17.22 6.96
CA TYR A 96 -7.04 17.26 8.23
C TYR A 96 -6.93 18.63 8.93
N GLY A 97 -5.74 19.23 8.94
CA GLY A 97 -5.55 20.57 9.51
C GLY A 97 -6.38 21.64 8.80
N TRP A 98 -6.54 21.52 7.48
CA TRP A 98 -7.46 22.37 6.72
C TRP A 98 -8.92 22.13 7.10
N TYR A 99 -9.35 20.86 7.21
CA TYR A 99 -10.71 20.52 7.63
C TYR A 99 -11.05 21.02 9.04
N ALA A 100 -10.11 20.88 9.98
CA ALA A 100 -10.28 21.27 11.37
C ALA A 100 -10.06 22.77 11.63
N ASN A 101 -9.82 23.60 10.59
CA ASN A 101 -9.41 25.00 10.71
C ASN A 101 -8.20 25.22 11.65
N ASN A 102 -7.32 24.24 11.73
CA ASN A 102 -6.13 24.25 12.58
C ASN A 102 -4.91 23.79 11.75
N PRO A 103 -4.31 24.69 10.96
CA PRO A 103 -3.20 24.33 10.09
C PRO A 103 -1.98 23.91 10.91
N ILE A 104 -1.42 22.76 10.58
CA ILE A 104 -0.22 22.24 11.23
C ILE A 104 1.00 23.01 10.73
N GLY A 105 1.75 23.62 11.66
CA GLY A 105 2.96 24.36 11.33
C GLY A 105 4.10 23.47 10.83
N LEU A 106 4.99 24.02 10.00
CA LEU A 106 6.15 23.33 9.44
C LEU A 106 7.05 22.72 10.53
N THR A 107 7.24 23.41 11.65
CA THR A 107 8.02 22.93 12.79
C THR A 107 7.46 21.64 13.39
N ALA A 108 6.13 21.54 13.51
CA ALA A 108 5.47 20.33 14.00
C ALA A 108 5.63 19.17 13.02
N LEU A 109 5.50 19.43 11.70
CA LEU A 109 5.78 18.41 10.68
C LEU A 109 7.23 17.92 10.74
N LEU A 110 8.21 18.81 10.88
CA LEU A 110 9.62 18.43 10.96
C LEU A 110 9.92 17.60 12.22
N ASN A 111 9.30 17.93 13.35
CA ASN A 111 9.46 17.16 14.59
C ASN A 111 8.91 15.72 14.48
N LEU A 112 7.91 15.50 13.62
CA LEU A 112 7.34 14.17 13.38
C LEU A 112 8.14 13.34 12.36
N LEU A 113 9.12 13.94 11.67
CA LEU A 113 9.86 13.29 10.59
C LEU A 113 10.58 12.00 11.00
N PRO A 114 11.29 11.93 12.14
CA PRO A 114 11.95 10.69 12.54
C PRO A 114 10.95 9.56 12.80
N PHE A 115 9.81 9.90 13.40
CA PHE A 115 8.76 8.94 13.72
C PHE A 115 8.04 8.44 12.46
N SER A 116 7.72 9.34 11.51
CA SER A 116 7.08 8.95 10.25
C SER A 116 7.99 8.09 9.37
N LEU A 117 9.29 8.38 9.33
CA LEU A 117 10.27 7.54 8.63
C LEU A 117 10.36 6.15 9.27
N PHE A 118 10.41 6.06 10.60
CA PHE A 118 10.42 4.78 11.31
C PHE A 118 9.15 3.95 11.04
N LEU A 119 7.98 4.57 11.13
CA LEU A 119 6.72 3.92 10.78
C LEU A 119 6.66 3.51 9.31
N GLY A 120 7.21 4.32 8.40
CA GLY A 120 7.31 3.99 6.99
C GLY A 120 8.19 2.76 6.73
N ALA A 121 9.24 2.56 7.51
CA ALA A 121 10.05 1.35 7.43
C ALA A 121 9.29 0.10 7.89
N ILE A 122 8.57 0.19 9.02
CA ILE A 122 7.69 -0.89 9.51
C ILE A 122 6.60 -1.20 8.48
N TYR A 123 5.95 -0.16 7.97
CA TYR A 123 4.92 -0.29 6.95
C TYR A 123 5.47 -0.98 5.69
N GLY A 124 6.66 -0.60 5.22
CA GLY A 124 7.29 -1.24 4.07
C GLY A 124 7.49 -2.74 4.29
N PHE A 125 7.98 -3.14 5.47
CA PHE A 125 8.09 -4.56 5.81
C PHE A 125 6.74 -5.29 5.75
N LEU A 126 5.70 -4.73 6.39
CA LEU A 126 4.36 -5.31 6.38
C LEU A 126 3.76 -5.38 4.97
N PHE A 127 3.94 -4.32 4.18
CA PHE A 127 3.51 -4.25 2.80
C PHE A 127 4.16 -5.35 1.95
N MET A 128 5.47 -5.59 2.12
CA MET A 128 6.16 -6.68 1.42
C MET A 128 5.52 -8.03 1.72
N VAL A 129 5.26 -8.32 3.00
CA VAL A 129 4.62 -9.58 3.42
C VAL A 129 3.22 -9.71 2.82
N ALA A 130 2.40 -8.66 2.93
CA ALA A 130 1.06 -8.63 2.36
C ALA A 130 1.09 -8.81 0.85
N TYR A 131 1.97 -8.09 0.15
CA TYR A 131 2.10 -8.13 -1.31
C TYR A 131 2.50 -9.51 -1.82
N LEU A 132 3.49 -10.15 -1.19
CA LEU A 132 3.91 -11.49 -1.56
C LEU A 132 2.77 -12.51 -1.38
N TYR A 133 2.05 -12.41 -0.27
CA TYR A 133 0.93 -13.30 0.01
C TYR A 133 -0.23 -13.09 -0.98
N VAL A 134 -0.71 -11.85 -1.12
CA VAL A 134 -1.83 -11.51 -2.02
C VAL A 134 -1.48 -11.84 -3.47
N SER A 135 -0.26 -11.53 -3.92
CA SER A 135 0.19 -11.87 -5.27
C SER A 135 0.14 -13.37 -5.52
N LYS A 136 0.68 -14.18 -4.60
CA LYS A 136 0.66 -15.65 -4.70
C LYS A 136 -0.77 -16.18 -4.79
N VAL A 137 -1.68 -15.65 -3.97
CA VAL A 137 -3.10 -16.02 -4.00
C VAL A 137 -3.75 -15.61 -5.33
N TYR A 138 -3.52 -14.38 -5.79
CA TYR A 138 -4.06 -13.85 -7.04
C TYR A 138 -3.64 -14.69 -8.25
N TYR A 139 -2.35 -15.03 -8.38
CA TYR A 139 -1.86 -15.84 -9.49
C TYR A 139 -2.45 -17.25 -9.48
N ARG A 140 -2.61 -17.88 -8.31
CA ARG A 140 -3.27 -19.19 -8.19
C ARG A 140 -4.71 -19.15 -8.70
N PHE A 141 -5.48 -18.12 -8.34
CA PHE A 141 -6.85 -17.97 -8.83
C PHE A 141 -6.91 -17.68 -10.33
N LYS A 142 -6.01 -16.83 -10.84
CA LYS A 142 -5.94 -16.50 -12.27
C LYS A 142 -5.60 -17.72 -13.14
N LEU A 143 -4.68 -18.57 -12.69
CA LEU A 143 -4.34 -19.83 -13.38
C LEU A 143 -5.53 -20.79 -13.43
N ARG A 144 -6.23 -20.97 -12.30
CA ARG A 144 -7.46 -21.79 -12.24
C ARG A 144 -8.56 -21.28 -13.16
N ALA A 145 -8.75 -19.95 -13.22
CA ALA A 145 -9.75 -19.35 -14.10
C ALA A 145 -9.41 -19.55 -15.59
N ARG A 146 -8.13 -19.43 -15.96
CA ARG A 146 -7.66 -19.69 -17.34
C ARG A 146 -7.85 -21.15 -17.74
N ALA A 147 -7.56 -22.10 -16.85
CA ALA A 147 -7.79 -23.53 -17.11
C ALA A 147 -9.28 -23.81 -17.39
N LYS A 148 -10.18 -23.31 -16.52
CA LYS A 148 -11.64 -23.44 -16.72
C LYS A 148 -12.12 -22.81 -18.03
N LYS A 149 -11.55 -21.69 -18.46
CA LYS A 149 -11.91 -21.05 -19.73
C LYS A 149 -11.49 -21.90 -20.94
N LYS A 150 -10.30 -22.50 -20.90
CA LYS A 150 -9.83 -23.43 -21.95
C LYS A 150 -10.71 -24.68 -22.05
N GLU A 151 -11.09 -25.26 -20.91
CA GLU A 151 -11.99 -26.42 -20.87
C GLU A 151 -13.39 -26.12 -21.46
N ARG A 152 -13.90 -24.89 -21.29
CA ARG A 152 -15.18 -24.46 -21.89
C ARG A 152 -15.07 -24.30 -23.40
N ALA A 153 -14.02 -23.61 -23.87
CA ALA A 153 -13.79 -23.43 -25.30
C ALA A 153 -13.64 -24.77 -26.03
N GLN A 154 -12.91 -25.73 -25.45
CA GLN A 154 -12.76 -27.08 -26.03
C GLN A 154 -14.07 -27.87 -26.07
N LYS A 155 -15.03 -27.59 -25.19
CA LYS A 155 -16.36 -28.22 -25.19
C LYS A 155 -17.30 -27.57 -26.22
N GLU A 156 -17.14 -26.29 -26.47
CA GLU A 156 -17.90 -25.54 -27.48
C GLU A 156 -17.43 -25.88 -28.91
N ASP A 157 -16.12 -26.07 -29.12
CA ASP A 157 -15.55 -26.47 -30.42
C ASP A 157 -15.80 -27.94 -30.80
N ALA A 158 -16.23 -28.76 -29.83
CA ALA A 158 -16.53 -30.19 -30.02
C ALA A 158 -18.01 -30.48 -30.28
N GLN A 159 -18.86 -29.44 -30.32
CA GLN A 159 -20.29 -29.50 -30.63
C GLN A 159 -20.56 -28.95 -32.03
#